data_AF-A0A1X6YM85-F1
#
_entry.id   AF-A0A1X6YM85-F1
#
_cell.length_a   1.000
_cell.length_b   1.000
_cell.length_c   1.000
_cell.angle_alpha   90.00
_cell.angle_beta   90.00
_cell.angle_gamma   90.00
#
_symmetry.space_group_name_H-M   'P 1'
#
loop_
_entity.id
_entity.type
_entity.pdbx_description
1 polymer ?
#
loop_
_entity_poly.entity_id
_entity_poly.type
_entity_poly.pdbx_seq_one_letter_code
_entity_poly.pdbx_strand_id
1 'polypeptide(L)'
;MNIQSFNYSPNKFFALTSLAFGITAFAMSAYALWTGDLVVGSKHFKNLTRDQSWYVLWFLALVGALFFWFGSWITYLAFSVSRYIEVFDDRIILPKSALSLKTLEIPFQSISKFEAHSTQWSESLFIHYGSKKAAVISLAFGTSEFESFKFAFEQNLLRFRHG
;
A
#
# COMPACT_ATOMS: atom_id res chain seq x y z
N MET A 1 32.03 3.48 -4.37
CA MET A 1 30.62 3.44 -4.75
C MET A 1 29.86 2.97 -3.53
N ASN A 2 29.32 3.89 -2.74
CA ASN A 2 28.52 3.54 -1.58
C ASN A 2 27.05 3.47 -2.04
N ILE A 3 26.48 2.27 -2.00
CA ILE A 3 25.08 2.04 -2.43
C ILE A 3 24.30 1.69 -1.18
N GLN A 4 23.33 2.53 -0.84
CA GLN A 4 22.38 2.24 0.23
C GLN A 4 21.01 1.95 -0.38
N SER A 5 20.54 0.72 -0.22
CA SER A 5 19.24 0.25 -0.71
C SER A 5 18.23 0.17 0.43
N PHE A 6 17.10 0.83 0.27
CA PHE A 6 16.00 0.85 1.23
C PHE A 6 14.78 0.12 0.64
N ASN A 7 14.20 -0.79 1.41
CA ASN A 7 12.99 -1.49 0.99
C ASN A 7 11.81 -0.51 0.96
N TYR A 8 11.11 -0.46 -0.16
CA TYR A 8 9.98 0.42 -0.38
C TYR A 8 8.75 -0.42 -0.70
N SER A 9 7.68 -0.26 0.07
CA SER A 9 6.42 -0.94 -0.19
C SER A 9 5.22 -0.07 0.21
N PRO A 10 4.86 0.91 -0.64
CA PRO A 10 3.82 1.89 -0.36
C PRO A 10 2.44 1.26 -0.23
N ASN A 11 2.29 0.04 -0.74
CA ASN A 11 1.03 -0.67 -0.77
C ASN A 11 0.82 -1.59 0.45
N LYS A 12 1.77 -1.69 1.39
CA LYS A 12 1.62 -2.59 2.57
C LYS A 12 0.38 -2.26 3.38
N PHE A 13 0.16 -0.98 3.68
CA PHE A 13 -1.00 -0.55 4.46
C PHE A 13 -2.31 -0.82 3.70
N PHE A 14 -2.39 -0.43 2.43
CA PHE A 14 -3.57 -0.67 1.57
C PHE A 14 -3.85 -2.16 1.35
N ALA A 15 -2.81 -2.98 1.21
CA ALA A 15 -2.90 -4.42 1.03
C ALA A 15 -3.40 -5.12 2.30
N LEU A 16 -2.95 -4.68 3.47
CA LEU A 16 -3.38 -5.21 4.76
C LEU A 16 -4.84 -4.83 5.05
N THR A 17 -5.24 -3.59 4.78
CA THR A 17 -6.64 -3.15 4.97
C THR A 17 -7.59 -3.83 3.99
N SER A 18 -7.18 -4.00 2.73
CA SER A 18 -7.98 -4.73 1.72
C SER A 18 -8.16 -6.20 2.09
N LEU A 19 -7.10 -6.86 2.57
CA LEU A 19 -7.17 -8.25 3.04
C LEU A 19 -8.09 -8.37 4.27
N ALA A 20 -7.94 -7.49 5.25
CA ALA A 20 -8.74 -7.50 6.47
C ALA A 20 -10.24 -7.30 6.16
N PHE A 21 -10.57 -6.41 5.23
CA PHE A 21 -11.94 -6.22 4.75
C PHE A 21 -12.47 -7.47 4.04
N GLY A 22 -11.68 -8.07 3.14
CA GLY A 22 -12.04 -9.31 2.45
C GLY A 22 -12.30 -10.48 3.40
N ILE A 23 -11.45 -10.66 4.42
CA ILE A 23 -11.62 -11.69 5.45
C ILE A 23 -12.91 -11.44 6.25
N THR A 24 -13.17 -10.20 6.63
CA THR A 24 -14.35 -9.84 7.42
C THR A 24 -15.65 -10.09 6.63
N ALA A 25 -15.68 -9.66 5.37
CA ALA A 25 -16.82 -9.88 4.48
C ALA A 25 -17.07 -11.38 4.23
N PHE A 26 -16.00 -12.16 4.04
CA PHE A 26 -16.10 -13.61 3.90
C PHE A 26 -16.61 -14.28 5.18
N ALA A 27 -16.08 -13.89 6.35
CA ALA A 27 -16.50 -14.43 7.64
C ALA A 27 -17.97 -14.14 7.93
N MET A 28 -18.45 -12.92 7.64
CA MET A 28 -19.87 -12.56 7.76
C MET A 28 -20.75 -13.39 6.83
N SER A 29 -20.30 -13.62 5.59
CA SER A 29 -21.04 -14.43 4.60
C SER A 29 -21.09 -15.91 5.00
N ALA A 30 -19.96 -16.46 5.48
CA ALA A 30 -19.88 -17.83 5.98
C ALA A 30 -20.73 -18.03 7.24
N TYR A 31 -20.75 -17.04 8.15
CA TYR A 31 -21.62 -17.06 9.32
C TYR A 31 -23.10 -17.01 8.95
N ALA A 32 -23.48 -16.20 7.95
CA ALA A 32 -24.85 -16.15 7.44
C ALA A 32 -25.29 -17.47 6.78
N LEU A 33 -24.38 -18.15 6.06
CA LEU A 33 -24.63 -19.49 5.52
C LEU A 33 -24.76 -20.54 6.62
N TRP A 34 -23.88 -20.52 7.62
CA TRP A 34 -23.88 -21.47 8.74
C TRP A 34 -25.13 -21.32 9.62
N THR A 35 -25.56 -20.08 9.86
CA THR A 35 -26.81 -19.76 10.56
C THR A 35 -28.03 -19.72 9.63
N GLY A 36 -27.90 -20.20 8.38
CA GLY A 36 -28.92 -20.10 7.34
C GLY A 36 -30.29 -20.62 7.77
N ASP A 37 -30.38 -21.74 8.48
CA ASP A 37 -31.67 -22.25 9.00
C ASP A 37 -32.30 -21.33 10.07
N LEU A 38 -31.51 -20.55 10.82
CA LEU A 38 -31.98 -19.53 11.77
C LEU A 38 -32.33 -18.20 11.06
N VAL A 39 -31.61 -17.85 9.99
CA VAL A 39 -31.78 -16.60 9.23
C VAL A 39 -32.95 -16.69 8.24
N VAL A 40 -33.18 -17.84 7.62
CA VAL A 40 -34.32 -18.13 6.72
C VAL A 40 -35.65 -18.03 7.49
N GLY A 41 -35.64 -18.30 8.80
CA GLY A 41 -36.79 -18.08 9.71
C GLY A 41 -36.91 -16.66 10.29
N SER A 42 -35.95 -15.77 10.03
CA SER A 42 -35.93 -14.42 10.59
C SER A 42 -36.93 -13.48 9.92
N LYS A 43 -37.34 -12.41 10.63
CA LYS A 43 -38.31 -11.41 10.13
C LYS A 43 -37.91 -10.77 8.79
N HIS A 44 -36.63 -10.81 8.40
CA HIS A 44 -36.13 -10.21 7.16
C HIS A 44 -36.29 -11.12 5.92
N PHE A 45 -36.46 -12.43 6.11
CA PHE A 45 -36.68 -13.40 5.02
C PHE A 45 -38.08 -14.02 5.05
N LYS A 46 -38.95 -13.54 5.94
CA LYS A 46 -40.27 -14.12 6.24
C LYS A 46 -41.22 -14.24 5.03
N ASN A 47 -40.99 -13.43 3.99
CA ASN A 47 -41.80 -13.41 2.76
C ASN A 47 -41.15 -14.18 1.59
N LEU A 48 -39.97 -14.75 1.79
CA LEU A 48 -39.27 -15.54 0.78
C LEU A 48 -39.52 -17.03 1.05
N THR A 49 -39.83 -17.78 0.00
CA THR A 49 -39.88 -19.24 0.11
C THR A 49 -38.50 -19.78 0.51
N ARG A 50 -38.46 -20.96 1.14
CA ARG A 50 -37.21 -21.59 1.62
C ARG A 50 -36.15 -21.63 0.51
N ASP A 51 -36.56 -21.98 -0.71
CA ASP A 51 -35.68 -22.03 -1.89
C ASP A 51 -35.15 -20.64 -2.26
N GLN A 52 -36.01 -19.61 -2.27
CA GLN A 52 -35.60 -18.22 -2.55
C GLN A 52 -34.61 -17.68 -1.52
N SER A 53 -34.81 -17.95 -0.23
CA SER A 53 -33.88 -17.55 0.82
C SER A 53 -32.52 -18.26 0.68
N TRP A 54 -32.52 -19.50 0.20
CA TRP A 54 -31.29 -20.24 -0.09
C TRP A 54 -30.51 -19.61 -1.25
N TYR A 55 -31.18 -19.22 -2.34
CA TYR A 55 -30.53 -18.49 -3.44
C TYR A 55 -29.90 -17.18 -3.00
N VAL A 56 -30.55 -16.42 -2.10
CA VAL A 56 -30.00 -15.17 -1.58
C VAL A 56 -28.75 -15.41 -0.74
N LEU A 57 -28.73 -16.44 0.09
CA LEU A 57 -27.55 -16.81 0.88
C LEU A 57 -26.37 -17.23 0.00
N TRP A 58 -26.61 -18.04 -1.03
CA TRP A 58 -25.57 -18.42 -1.99
C TRP A 58 -25.06 -17.24 -2.80
N PHE A 59 -25.95 -16.31 -3.20
CA PHE A 59 -25.55 -15.09 -3.87
C PHE A 59 -24.66 -14.21 -2.98
N LEU A 60 -25.04 -14.01 -1.71
CA LEU A 60 -24.22 -13.28 -0.73
C LEU A 60 -22.86 -13.94 -0.52
N ALA A 61 -22.82 -15.26 -0.42
CA ALA A 61 -21.58 -16.02 -0.30
C ALA A 61 -20.66 -15.87 -1.52
N LEU A 62 -21.23 -15.92 -2.72
CA LEU A 62 -20.49 -15.73 -3.97
C LEU A 62 -19.92 -14.32 -4.09
N VAL A 63 -20.70 -13.30 -3.72
CA VAL A 63 -20.23 -11.91 -3.65
C VAL A 63 -19.11 -11.78 -2.61
N GLY A 64 -19.26 -12.34 -1.41
CA GLY A 64 -18.23 -12.35 -0.38
C GLY A 64 -16.94 -13.04 -0.82
N ALA A 65 -17.04 -14.17 -1.52
CA ALA A 65 -15.89 -14.89 -2.07
C ALA A 65 -15.17 -14.08 -3.17
N LEU A 66 -15.91 -13.35 -4.02
CA LEU A 66 -15.33 -12.44 -5.01
C LEU A 66 -14.56 -11.30 -4.34
N PHE A 67 -15.11 -10.69 -3.30
CA PHE A 67 -14.40 -9.64 -2.54
C PHE A 67 -13.14 -10.17 -1.87
N PHE A 68 -13.20 -11.37 -1.28
CA PHE A 68 -12.03 -12.02 -0.69
C PHE A 68 -10.96 -12.29 -1.75
N TRP A 69 -11.33 -12.91 -2.87
CA TRP A 69 -10.40 -13.21 -3.96
C TRP A 69 -9.76 -11.96 -4.55
N PHE A 70 -10.55 -10.91 -4.80
CA PHE A 70 -10.06 -9.64 -5.32
C PHE A 70 -9.15 -8.93 -4.30
N GLY A 71 -9.53 -8.95 -3.01
CA GLY A 71 -8.71 -8.44 -1.92
C GLY A 71 -7.36 -9.16 -1.84
N SER A 72 -7.36 -10.49 -1.82
CA SER A 72 -6.14 -11.31 -1.83
C SER A 72 -5.27 -11.06 -3.07
N TRP A 73 -5.87 -10.87 -4.24
CA TRP A 73 -5.12 -10.56 -5.46
C TRP A 73 -4.44 -9.19 -5.40
N ILE A 74 -5.13 -8.16 -4.93
CA ILE A 74 -4.53 -6.83 -4.69
C ILE A 74 -3.40 -6.94 -3.66
N THR A 75 -3.61 -7.68 -2.58
CA THR A 75 -2.58 -7.93 -1.57
C THR A 75 -1.36 -8.62 -2.18
N TYR A 76 -1.58 -9.67 -2.98
CA TYR A 76 -0.50 -10.36 -3.68
C TYR A 76 0.29 -9.42 -4.62
N LEU A 77 -0.40 -8.60 -5.42
CA LEU A 77 0.26 -7.62 -6.30
C LEU A 77 1.02 -6.53 -5.51
N ALA A 78 0.52 -6.17 -4.34
CA ALA A 78 1.18 -5.22 -3.47
C ALA A 78 2.47 -5.77 -2.83
N PHE A 79 2.52 -7.07 -2.50
CA PHE A 79 3.66 -7.72 -1.86
C PHE A 79 4.66 -8.37 -2.83
N SER A 80 4.22 -8.80 -4.02
CA SER A 80 5.08 -9.50 -4.99
C SER A 80 6.04 -8.59 -5.76
N VAL A 81 5.84 -7.27 -5.71
CA VAL A 81 6.74 -6.31 -6.34
C VAL A 81 7.70 -5.77 -5.29
N SER A 82 8.88 -6.39 -5.17
CA SER A 82 9.99 -5.80 -4.42
C SER A 82 10.38 -4.48 -5.07
N ARG A 83 10.25 -3.38 -4.33
CA ARG A 83 10.70 -2.07 -4.79
C ARG A 83 11.76 -1.57 -3.84
N TYR A 84 12.78 -0.97 -4.42
CA TYR A 84 13.90 -0.43 -3.68
C TYR A 84 14.04 1.04 -4.02
N ILE A 85 14.45 1.80 -3.02
CA ILE A 85 15.02 3.12 -3.23
C ILE A 85 16.52 2.97 -3.03
N GLU A 86 17.26 3.37 -4.04
CA GLU A 86 18.71 3.29 -4.02
C GLU A 86 19.29 4.69 -3.99
N VAL A 87 20.10 4.96 -2.98
CA VAL A 87 20.86 6.19 -2.85
C VAL A 87 22.29 5.88 -3.27
N PHE A 88 22.72 6.48 -4.37
CA PHE A 88 24.10 6.44 -4.85
C PHE A 88 24.85 7.69 -4.38
N ASP A 89 26.14 7.76 -4.69
CA ASP A 89 26.98 8.93 -4.39
C ASP A 89 26.58 10.17 -5.24
N ASP A 90 26.08 9.97 -6.46
CA ASP A 90 25.80 11.01 -7.48
C ASP A 90 24.31 11.19 -7.82
N ARG A 91 23.47 10.19 -7.53
CA ARG A 91 22.05 10.17 -7.87
C ARG A 91 21.21 9.36 -6.88
N ILE A 92 19.91 9.56 -6.94
CA ILE A 92 18.91 8.74 -6.23
C ILE A 92 17.97 8.08 -7.24
N ILE A 93 17.66 6.81 -7.03
CA ILE A 93 16.69 6.05 -7.82
C ILE A 93 15.43 5.87 -6.99
N LEU A 94 14.32 6.42 -7.48
CA LEU A 94 13.01 6.37 -6.86
C LEU A 94 12.01 5.66 -7.78
N PRO A 95 11.05 4.88 -7.27
CA PRO A 95 9.94 4.42 -8.08
C PRO A 95 9.05 5.61 -8.48
N LYS A 96 8.65 5.70 -9.75
CA LYS A 96 7.86 6.83 -10.28
C LYS A 96 6.48 6.94 -9.62
N SER A 97 5.92 5.82 -9.16
CA SER A 97 4.60 5.76 -8.51
C SER A 97 4.47 4.48 -7.70
N ALA A 98 3.58 4.47 -6.71
CA ALA A 98 3.21 3.31 -5.91
C ALA A 98 2.69 2.10 -6.72
N LEU A 99 2.35 2.30 -8.00
CA LEU A 99 1.91 1.23 -8.90
C LEU A 99 2.81 1.06 -10.15
N SER A 100 3.75 1.97 -10.40
CA SER A 100 4.62 1.86 -11.58
C SER A 100 5.87 1.04 -11.27
N LEU A 101 6.20 0.13 -12.18
CA LEU A 101 7.51 -0.56 -12.22
C LEU A 101 8.63 0.35 -12.75
N LYS A 102 8.29 1.51 -13.33
CA LYS A 102 9.30 2.45 -13.83
C LYS A 102 9.98 3.14 -12.66
N THR A 103 11.29 3.08 -12.67
CA THR A 103 12.15 3.88 -11.81
C THR A 103 12.37 5.27 -12.42
N LEU A 104 12.69 6.21 -11.55
CA LEU A 104 13.00 7.60 -11.82
C LEU A 104 14.36 7.85 -11.20
N GLU A 105 15.33 8.17 -12.03
CA GLU A 105 16.66 8.56 -11.58
C GLU A 105 16.72 10.08 -11.45
N ILE A 106 17.16 10.56 -10.29
CA ILE A 106 17.29 11.99 -9.99
C ILE A 106 18.75 12.24 -9.59
N PRO A 107 19.54 12.94 -10.41
CA PRO A 107 20.89 13.35 -10.02
C PRO A 107 20.83 14.42 -8.93
N PHE A 108 21.72 14.40 -7.94
CA PHE A 108 21.73 15.38 -6.85
C PHE A 108 21.88 16.82 -7.33
N GLN A 109 22.61 17.02 -8.44
CA GLN A 109 22.76 18.32 -9.12
C GLN A 109 21.43 18.97 -9.50
N SER A 110 20.42 18.16 -9.82
CA SER A 110 19.12 18.66 -10.26
C SER A 110 18.20 19.06 -9.10
N ILE A 111 18.59 18.74 -7.85
CA ILE A 111 17.77 18.97 -6.66
C ILE A 111 17.93 20.41 -6.19
N SER A 112 16.88 21.19 -6.39
CA SER A 112 16.85 22.60 -5.99
C SER A 112 16.50 22.75 -4.51
N LYS A 113 15.50 22.01 -4.04
CA LYS A 113 14.96 22.09 -2.68
C LYS A 113 14.47 20.73 -2.21
N PHE A 114 14.54 20.49 -0.90
CA PHE A 114 13.80 19.42 -0.26
C PHE A 114 13.00 19.95 0.93
N GLU A 115 11.85 19.35 1.20
CA GLU A 115 10.96 19.72 2.31
C GLU A 115 10.52 18.46 3.04
N ALA A 116 10.80 18.41 4.35
CA ALA A 116 10.26 17.38 5.22
C ALA A 116 8.94 17.89 5.83
N HIS A 117 7.87 17.11 5.64
CA HIS A 117 6.55 17.36 6.23
C HIS A 117 6.20 16.18 7.12
N SER A 118 5.95 16.45 8.39
CA SER A 118 5.50 15.45 9.37
C SER A 118 4.04 15.72 9.70
N THR A 119 3.20 14.69 9.55
CA THR A 119 1.80 14.68 9.96
C THR A 119 1.61 13.68 11.10
N GLN A 120 0.49 13.76 11.82
CA GLN A 120 0.18 12.86 12.94
C GLN A 120 0.27 11.36 12.58
N TRP A 121 0.10 11.02 11.31
CA TRP A 121 0.02 9.64 10.83
C TRP A 121 1.17 9.23 9.92
N SER A 122 2.01 10.19 9.48
CA SER A 122 3.04 9.91 8.46
C SER A 122 4.07 11.02 8.37
N GLU A 123 5.28 10.66 7.95
CA GLU A 123 6.29 11.62 7.54
C GLU A 123 6.50 11.53 6.04
N SER A 124 6.83 12.65 5.43
CA SER A 124 7.03 12.74 3.99
C SER A 124 8.18 13.67 3.67
N LEU A 125 9.03 13.24 2.74
CA LEU A 125 10.12 14.01 2.18
C LEU A 125 9.76 14.35 0.72
N PHE A 126 9.61 15.63 0.45
CA PHE A 126 9.39 16.14 -0.90
C PHE A 126 10.71 16.60 -1.50
N ILE A 127 11.08 16.04 -2.64
CA ILE A 127 12.29 16.36 -3.39
C ILE A 127 11.88 17.13 -4.63
N HIS A 128 12.31 18.39 -4.73
CA HIS A 128 12.10 19.24 -5.90
C HIS A 128 13.32 19.14 -6.80
N TYR A 129 13.11 18.66 -8.03
CA TYR A 129 14.18 18.47 -9.02
C TYR A 129 13.76 19.03 -10.38
N GLY A 130 14.55 19.96 -10.92
CA GLY A 130 14.16 20.75 -12.08
C GLY A 130 12.77 21.40 -11.90
N SER A 131 11.83 21.10 -12.80
CA SER A 131 10.41 21.54 -12.73
C SER A 131 9.46 20.52 -12.11
N LYS A 132 9.97 19.43 -11.53
CA LYS A 132 9.18 18.30 -11.03
C LYS A 132 9.34 18.12 -9.52
N LYS A 133 8.40 17.38 -8.94
CA LYS A 133 8.35 17.06 -7.50
C LYS A 133 8.21 15.55 -7.33
N ALA A 134 9.07 14.96 -6.49
CA ALA A 134 8.94 13.59 -6.02
C ALA A 134 8.58 13.59 -4.53
N ALA A 135 7.79 12.62 -4.09
CA ALA A 135 7.38 12.47 -2.70
C ALA A 135 7.79 11.08 -2.20
N VAL A 136 8.46 11.06 -1.05
CA VAL A 136 8.88 9.83 -0.36
C VAL A 136 8.20 9.83 1.00
N ILE A 137 7.40 8.80 1.31
CA ILE A 137 6.51 8.79 2.48
C ILE A 137 6.89 7.64 3.43
N SER A 138 7.04 7.92 4.72
CA SER A 138 7.47 6.97 5.76
C SER A 138 6.58 5.74 5.89
N LEU A 139 5.28 5.87 5.61
CA LEU A 139 4.32 4.76 5.51
C LEU A 139 4.77 3.66 4.54
N ALA A 140 5.64 3.96 3.59
CA ALA A 140 6.14 3.00 2.62
C ALA A 140 7.40 2.22 3.08
N PHE A 141 8.09 2.66 4.14
CA PHE A 141 9.36 2.08 4.64
C PHE A 141 9.21 1.55 6.08
N GLY A 142 8.31 2.13 6.86
CA GLY A 142 8.40 2.11 8.31
C GLY A 142 9.25 3.29 8.81
N THR A 143 8.96 3.76 10.02
CA THR A 143 9.56 4.99 10.57
C THR A 143 11.07 4.91 10.72
N SER A 144 11.63 3.78 11.16
CA SER A 144 13.08 3.60 11.33
C SER A 144 13.85 3.57 10.00
N GLU A 145 13.32 2.88 8.99
CA GLU A 145 13.93 2.84 7.64
C GLU A 145 13.83 4.20 6.96
N PHE A 146 12.73 4.94 7.16
CA PHE A 146 12.57 6.29 6.62
C PHE A 146 13.58 7.28 7.21
N GLU A 147 13.81 7.25 8.53
CA GLU A 147 14.84 8.09 9.16
C GLU A 147 16.24 7.76 8.66
N SER A 148 16.54 6.47 8.50
CA SER A 148 17.83 6.01 7.94
C SER A 148 18.01 6.51 6.51
N PHE A 149 16.95 6.43 5.69
CA PHE A 149 16.93 6.98 4.34
C PHE A 149 17.14 8.49 4.32
N LYS A 150 16.42 9.24 5.15
CA LYS A 150 16.51 10.69 5.24
C LYS A 150 17.91 11.13 5.62
N PHE A 151 18.50 10.48 6.63
CA PHE A 151 19.87 10.73 7.06
C PHE A 151 20.88 10.48 5.94
N ALA A 152 20.79 9.33 5.26
CA ALA A 152 21.66 9.00 4.13
C ALA A 152 21.54 9.99 2.96
N PHE A 153 20.30 10.37 2.64
CA PHE A 153 20.01 11.36 1.61
C PHE A 153 20.62 12.72 1.93
N GLU A 154 20.42 13.22 3.16
CA GLU A 154 20.98 14.49 3.61
C GLU A 154 22.51 14.49 3.62
N GLN A 155 23.14 13.41 4.09
CA GLN A 155 24.60 13.28 4.08
C GLN A 155 25.19 13.31 2.66
N ASN A 156 24.60 12.57 1.72
CA ASN A 156 25.09 12.54 0.34
C ASN A 156 24.83 13.86 -0.39
N LEU A 157 23.68 14.51 -0.14
CA LEU A 157 23.39 15.84 -0.70
C LEU A 157 24.38 16.91 -0.19
N LEU A 158 24.71 16.89 1.11
CA LEU A 158 25.70 17.81 1.69
C LEU A 158 27.10 17.57 1.14
N ARG A 159 27.52 16.30 1.03
CA ARG A 159 28.80 15.94 0.39
C ARG A 159 28.87 16.46 -1.04
N PHE A 160 27.80 16.31 -1.81
CA PHE A 160 27.75 16.79 -3.19
C PHE A 160 27.79 18.33 -3.30
N ARG A 161 27.21 19.07 -2.34
CA ARG A 161 27.24 20.55 -2.37
C ARG A 161 28.56 21.15 -1.90
N HIS A 162 29.36 20.41 -1.13
CA HIS A 162 30.59 20.91 -0.51
C HIS A 162 31.88 20.24 -1.00
N GLY A 163 31.80 19.18 -1.79
CA GLY A 163 32.92 18.55 -2.49
C GLY A 163 32.99 18.99 -3.95
#